data_AF-A0ABD2AEN3-F1
#
_entry.id   AF-A0ABD2AEN3-F1
#
_cell.length_a   1.000
_cell.length_b   1.000
_cell.length_c   1.000
_cell.angle_alpha   90.00
_cell.angle_beta   90.00
_cell.angle_gamma   90.00
#
_symmetry.space_group_name_H-M   'P 1'
#
loop_
_entity.id
_entity.type
_entity.pdbx_description
1 polymer ?
#
loop_
_entity_poly.entity_id
_entity_poly.type
_entity_poly.pdbx_seq_one_letter_code
_entity_poly.pdbx_strand_id
1 'polypeptide(L)'
;MAIDKRIEFCIENYFLRSGCEAIRCYQCSSDTDQKGEDLCGAYGKFDKERNIPAECSSDESHTPGTFCVKLTQQSPRGFIWNGRWRQVIRRCASVSSTGVTGVCNWGVYENGIYWQECSCSEDSCNGAPTFSSLSTITFVTLSVLLSILFTR
;
A
#
# COMPACT_ATOMS: atom_id res chain seq x y z
N MET A 1 22.63 -15.30 -34.94
CA MET A 1 22.07 -16.17 -33.87
C MET A 1 23.03 -16.08 -32.70
N ALA A 2 22.81 -15.10 -31.81
CA ALA A 2 23.63 -14.87 -30.63
C ALA A 2 22.85 -15.38 -29.42
N ILE A 3 23.37 -16.41 -28.78
CA ILE A 3 22.81 -17.00 -27.57
C ILE A 3 23.13 -16.06 -26.42
N ASP A 4 22.09 -15.61 -25.71
CA ASP A 4 22.19 -14.71 -24.56
C ASP A 4 23.06 -15.35 -23.46
N LYS A 5 24.16 -14.68 -23.10
CA LYS A 5 25.09 -15.09 -22.03
C LYS A 5 24.46 -15.06 -20.62
N ARG A 6 23.18 -14.70 -20.47
CA ARG A 6 22.42 -14.76 -19.20
C ARG A 6 22.05 -16.17 -18.73
N ILE A 7 22.20 -17.21 -19.56
CA ILE A 7 21.73 -18.58 -19.23
C ILE A 7 22.81 -19.46 -18.58
N GLU A 8 24.10 -19.15 -18.74
CA GLU A 8 25.18 -20.10 -18.39
C GLU A 8 25.50 -20.18 -16.88
N PHE A 9 24.91 -19.32 -16.03
CA PHE A 9 25.19 -19.32 -14.58
C PHE A 9 24.08 -19.95 -13.71
N CYS A 10 23.05 -20.55 -14.30
CA CYS A 10 21.88 -21.01 -13.54
C CYS A 10 21.80 -22.54 -13.28
N ILE A 11 22.82 -23.34 -13.61
CA ILE A 11 22.68 -24.81 -13.59
C ILE A 11 23.44 -25.54 -12.46
N GLU A 12 24.34 -24.93 -11.70
CA GLU A 12 24.96 -25.64 -10.58
C GLU A 12 24.76 -24.95 -9.24
N ASN A 13 23.65 -25.32 -8.58
CA ASN A 13 23.47 -25.61 -7.15
C ASN A 13 22.07 -25.22 -6.68
N TYR A 14 21.38 -26.20 -6.08
CA TYR A 14 19.96 -26.20 -5.70
C TYR A 14 19.58 -25.27 -4.53
N PHE A 15 20.38 -24.24 -4.22
CA PHE A 15 20.12 -23.27 -3.16
C PHE A 15 20.43 -21.87 -3.68
N LEU A 16 19.48 -20.94 -3.52
CA LEU A 16 19.48 -19.52 -3.91
C LEU A 16 18.76 -19.18 -5.22
N ARG A 17 17.43 -19.34 -5.22
CA ARG A 17 16.52 -18.44 -5.93
C ARG A 17 15.90 -17.45 -4.94
N SER A 18 16.70 -16.56 -4.39
CA SER A 18 16.19 -15.26 -3.95
C SER A 18 16.56 -14.27 -5.04
N GLY A 19 15.67 -14.10 -6.02
CA GLY A 19 15.65 -12.84 -6.73
C GLY A 19 15.34 -11.74 -5.70
N CYS A 20 16.02 -10.60 -5.77
CA CYS A 20 15.52 -9.40 -5.10
C CYS A 20 14.20 -9.03 -5.76
N GLU A 21 13.08 -9.51 -5.23
CA GLU A 21 11.77 -9.02 -5.63
C GLU A 21 11.64 -7.59 -5.11
N ALA A 22 11.49 -6.64 -6.02
CA ALA A 22 11.24 -5.26 -5.67
C ALA A 22 9.80 -5.11 -5.16
N ILE A 23 9.62 -4.30 -4.12
CA ILE A 23 8.30 -4.04 -3.53
C ILE A 23 7.36 -3.43 -4.59
N ARG A 24 6.12 -3.90 -4.60
CA ARG A 24 5.07 -3.38 -5.49
C ARG A 24 4.05 -2.58 -4.70
N CYS A 25 3.79 -1.34 -5.13
CA CYS A 25 2.87 -0.44 -4.43
C CYS A 25 1.79 0.08 -5.37
N TYR A 26 0.62 0.42 -4.83
CA TYR A 26 -0.36 1.17 -5.60
C TYR A 26 0.18 2.58 -5.88
N GLN A 27 0.09 3.01 -7.13
CA GLN A 27 0.54 4.34 -7.58
C GLN A 27 -0.65 5.09 -8.19
N CYS A 28 -1.16 6.11 -7.49
CA CYS A 28 -2.28 6.92 -7.95
C CYS A 28 -2.32 8.27 -7.24
N SER A 29 -3.01 9.23 -7.82
CA SER A 29 -3.24 10.54 -7.21
C SER A 29 -4.63 11.05 -7.57
N SER A 30 -5.46 11.32 -6.57
CA SER A 30 -6.88 11.66 -6.79
C SER A 30 -7.12 13.02 -7.46
N ASP A 31 -6.10 13.87 -7.55
CA ASP A 31 -6.11 15.12 -8.35
C ASP A 31 -6.01 14.86 -9.86
N THR A 32 -5.49 13.68 -10.24
CA THR A 32 -5.39 13.23 -11.64
C THR A 32 -6.55 12.31 -12.05
N ASP A 33 -7.47 12.02 -11.14
CA ASP A 33 -8.66 11.22 -11.42
C ASP A 33 -9.58 11.98 -12.41
N GLN A 34 -10.16 11.23 -13.36
CA GLN A 34 -11.10 11.80 -14.31
C GLN A 34 -12.35 12.33 -13.59
N LYS A 35 -13.00 13.36 -14.15
CA LYS A 35 -14.19 13.96 -13.54
C LYS A 35 -15.29 12.91 -13.34
N GLY A 36 -15.67 12.68 -12.08
CA GLY A 36 -16.70 11.71 -11.70
C GLY A 36 -16.17 10.33 -11.31
N GLU A 37 -14.87 10.09 -11.45
CA GLU A 37 -14.20 8.87 -10.98
C GLU A 37 -13.49 9.13 -9.64
N ASP A 38 -13.28 8.06 -8.88
CA ASP A 38 -12.49 8.07 -7.63
C ASP A 38 -11.59 6.83 -7.61
N LEU A 39 -10.61 6.82 -8.52
CA LEU A 39 -9.71 5.69 -8.72
C LEU A 39 -8.78 5.52 -7.50
N CYS A 40 -8.35 6.63 -6.90
CA CYS A 40 -7.41 6.60 -5.79
C CYS A 40 -8.09 6.47 -4.40
N GLY A 41 -9.43 6.53 -4.36
CA GLY A 41 -10.24 6.34 -3.15
C GLY A 41 -10.12 7.51 -2.17
N ALA A 42 -10.26 8.73 -2.68
CA ALA A 42 -10.31 9.95 -1.89
C ALA A 42 -11.64 10.10 -1.14
N TYR A 43 -12.75 9.72 -1.76
CA TYR A 43 -14.10 9.87 -1.19
C TYR A 43 -14.78 8.52 -0.91
N GLY A 44 -14.48 7.50 -1.70
CA GLY A 44 -14.95 6.12 -1.59
C GLY A 44 -13.87 5.14 -1.10
N LYS A 45 -14.22 3.85 -1.12
CA LYS A 45 -13.28 2.77 -0.81
C LYS A 45 -12.34 2.60 -2.00
N PHE A 46 -11.04 2.52 -1.71
CA PHE A 46 -10.05 2.20 -2.72
C PHE A 46 -10.26 0.79 -3.29
N ASP A 47 -10.42 0.72 -4.60
CA ASP A 47 -10.63 -0.49 -5.35
C ASP A 47 -9.28 -1.10 -5.78
N LYS A 48 -8.95 -2.26 -5.21
CA LYS A 48 -7.70 -2.97 -5.49
C LYS A 48 -7.72 -3.72 -6.82
N GLU A 49 -8.89 -3.97 -7.40
CA GLU A 49 -9.04 -4.71 -8.66
C GLU A 49 -8.88 -3.76 -9.85
N ARG A 50 -9.32 -2.50 -9.69
CA ARG A 50 -9.13 -1.43 -10.70
C ARG A 50 -7.74 -0.82 -10.71
N ASN A 51 -6.92 -1.05 -9.68
CA ASN A 51 -5.58 -0.49 -9.55
C ASN A 51 -4.56 -1.63 -9.51
N ILE A 52 -3.61 -1.67 -10.44
CA ILE A 52 -2.54 -2.68 -10.46
C ILE A 52 -1.33 -2.12 -9.73
N PRO A 53 -0.78 -2.82 -8.72
CA PRO A 53 0.40 -2.36 -8.01
C PRO A 53 1.61 -2.40 -8.94
N ALA A 54 2.37 -1.30 -8.96
CA ALA A 54 3.54 -1.14 -9.81
C ALA A 54 4.83 -1.34 -9.01
N GLU A 55 5.86 -1.84 -9.68
CA GLU A 55 7.17 -2.13 -9.09
C GLU A 55 7.95 -0.85 -8.80
N CYS A 56 8.42 -0.68 -7.57
CA CYS A 56 9.02 0.55 -7.10
C CYS A 56 10.52 0.73 -7.42
N SER A 57 11.19 -0.28 -7.98
CA SER A 57 12.66 -0.29 -8.18
C SER A 57 13.06 -0.49 -9.65
N SER A 58 12.14 -0.20 -10.59
CA SER A 58 12.34 -0.49 -12.01
C SER A 58 13.20 0.56 -12.74
N ASP A 59 13.19 1.84 -12.32
CA ASP A 59 13.80 2.94 -13.09
C ASP A 59 14.87 3.77 -12.35
N GLU A 60 15.02 3.64 -11.02
CA GLU A 60 16.07 4.33 -10.26
C GLU A 60 16.91 3.35 -9.44
N SER A 61 18.23 3.51 -9.56
CA SER A 61 19.30 2.94 -8.73
C SER A 61 18.81 2.31 -7.43
N HIS A 62 19.11 1.02 -7.21
CA HIS A 62 18.87 0.25 -5.97
C HIS A 62 19.07 1.14 -4.73
N THR A 63 18.00 1.76 -4.26
CA THR A 63 18.06 2.63 -3.09
C THR A 63 17.73 1.75 -1.89
N PRO A 64 18.61 1.66 -0.89
CA PRO A 64 18.33 0.86 0.30
C PRO A 64 17.12 1.46 1.03
N GLY A 65 16.10 0.63 1.22
CA GLY A 65 14.79 1.05 1.71
C GLY A 65 13.87 1.44 0.57
N THR A 66 12.79 0.70 0.36
CA THR A 66 11.70 1.11 -0.51
C THR A 66 10.40 0.78 0.19
N PHE A 67 9.51 1.75 0.23
CA PHE A 67 8.29 1.72 1.03
C PHE A 67 7.10 2.14 0.18
N CYS A 68 5.96 1.53 0.46
CA CYS A 68 4.70 2.03 -0.02
C CYS A 68 4.21 3.15 0.89
N VAL A 69 3.81 4.27 0.29
CA VAL A 69 3.29 5.44 1.01
C VAL A 69 1.85 5.69 0.61
N LYS A 70 1.04 6.08 1.59
CA LYS A 70 -0.28 6.67 1.39
C LYS A 70 -0.31 8.03 2.10
N LEU A 71 -0.47 9.10 1.33
CA LEU A 71 -0.67 10.46 1.80
C LEU A 71 -2.14 10.84 1.63
N THR A 72 -2.76 11.36 2.68
CA THR A 72 -4.09 11.94 2.66
C THR A 72 -3.98 13.39 3.06
N GLN A 73 -4.57 14.29 2.26
CA GLN A 73 -4.67 15.71 2.58
C GLN A 73 -6.14 16.14 2.60
N GLN A 74 -6.46 17.08 3.48
CA GLN A 74 -7.82 17.52 3.66
C GLN A 74 -7.90 19.00 4.04
N SER A 75 -8.85 19.70 3.42
CA SER A 75 -9.07 21.11 3.69
C SER A 75 -9.51 21.37 5.14
N PRO A 76 -9.16 22.52 5.73
CA PRO A 76 -9.56 22.88 7.08
C PRO A 76 -11.08 22.87 7.29
N ARG A 77 -11.49 22.55 8.52
CA ARG A 77 -12.88 22.59 8.96
C ARG A 77 -13.29 24.04 9.22
N GLY A 78 -13.74 24.76 8.18
CA GLY A 78 -14.11 26.18 8.32
C GLY A 78 -14.63 26.87 7.06
N PHE A 79 -14.40 26.31 5.87
CA PHE A 79 -14.97 26.83 4.62
C PHE A 79 -16.36 26.24 4.39
N ILE A 80 -17.36 26.81 5.07
CA ILE A 80 -18.76 26.34 5.07
C ILE A 80 -19.42 26.45 3.68
N TRP A 81 -18.85 27.26 2.78
CA TRP A 81 -19.47 27.66 1.51
C TRP A 81 -18.84 27.03 0.26
N ASN A 82 -17.60 26.52 0.34
CA ASN A 82 -16.83 26.05 -0.82
C ASN A 82 -16.30 24.63 -0.60
N GLY A 83 -17.17 23.67 -0.26
CA GLY A 83 -16.91 22.23 -0.32
C GLY A 83 -15.59 21.73 0.28
N ARG A 84 -15.66 20.98 1.39
CA ARG A 84 -14.47 20.30 1.94
C ARG A 84 -13.87 19.37 0.89
N TRP A 85 -12.63 19.60 0.50
CA TRP A 85 -11.92 18.71 -0.42
C TRP A 85 -11.04 17.73 0.36
N ARG A 86 -10.81 16.57 -0.26
CA ARG A 86 -9.89 15.54 0.21
C ARG A 86 -9.09 15.04 -0.97
N GLN A 87 -7.79 14.90 -0.78
CA GLN A 87 -6.87 14.32 -1.75
C GLN A 87 -6.19 13.10 -1.15
N VAL A 88 -6.03 12.05 -1.97
CA VAL A 88 -5.30 10.85 -1.60
C VAL A 88 -4.26 10.58 -2.68
N ILE A 89 -3.03 10.34 -2.24
CA ILE A 89 -1.88 10.01 -3.09
C ILE A 89 -1.28 8.72 -2.57
N ARG A 90 -1.04 7.77 -3.48
CA ARG A 90 -0.36 6.50 -3.21
C ARG A 90 0.86 6.43 -4.12
N ARG A 91 2.02 6.13 -3.55
CA ARG A 91 3.28 6.12 -4.29
C ARG A 91 4.33 5.24 -3.64
N CYS A 92 5.35 4.91 -4.41
CA CYS A 92 6.61 4.40 -3.91
C CYS A 92 7.41 5.53 -3.24
N ALA A 93 8.22 5.19 -2.24
CA ALA A 93 9.19 6.10 -1.62
C ALA A 93 10.45 5.34 -1.22
N SER A 94 11.62 5.94 -1.43
CA SER A 94 12.90 5.37 -1.00
C SER A 94 13.18 5.59 0.49
N VAL A 95 12.59 6.63 1.09
CA VAL A 95 12.73 6.93 2.52
C VAL A 95 11.37 7.41 3.04
N SER A 96 10.89 6.85 4.15
CA SER A 96 9.71 7.42 4.82
C SER A 96 10.10 8.74 5.47
N SER A 97 9.20 9.74 5.48
CA SER A 97 9.48 11.06 6.06
C SER A 97 9.97 11.01 7.52
N THR A 98 9.67 9.92 8.23
CA THR A 98 10.12 9.67 9.61
C THR A 98 11.15 8.56 9.78
N GLY A 99 11.59 7.91 8.70
CA GLY A 99 12.56 6.81 8.74
C GLY A 99 12.06 5.52 9.41
N VAL A 100 10.77 5.42 9.74
CA VAL A 100 10.13 4.24 10.37
C VAL A 100 9.00 3.72 9.48
N THR A 101 8.72 2.42 9.53
CA THR A 101 7.63 1.74 8.81
C THR A 101 6.47 1.38 9.75
N GLY A 102 5.27 1.17 9.18
CA GLY A 102 4.11 0.71 9.93
C GLY A 102 3.46 1.77 10.82
N VAL A 103 3.85 3.04 10.65
CA VAL A 103 3.33 4.18 11.42
C VAL A 103 2.75 5.22 10.49
N CYS A 104 1.66 5.84 10.92
CA CYS A 104 1.06 7.00 10.26
C CYS A 104 1.42 8.27 11.00
N ASN A 105 2.11 9.17 10.32
CA ASN A 105 2.32 10.53 10.79
C ASN A 105 1.17 11.41 10.34
N TRP A 106 0.92 12.47 11.09
CA TRP A 106 -0.11 13.43 10.76
C TRP A 106 0.29 14.81 11.27
N GLY A 107 -0.31 15.82 10.68
CA GLY A 107 -0.09 17.20 11.07
C GLY A 107 -1.06 18.14 10.39
N VAL A 108 -0.81 19.42 10.57
CA VAL A 108 -1.56 20.49 9.92
C VAL A 108 -0.52 21.46 9.36
N TYR A 109 -0.62 21.75 8.06
CA TYR A 109 0.22 22.78 7.42
C TYR A 109 -0.17 24.18 7.92
N GLU A 110 0.69 25.17 7.73
CA GLU A 110 0.44 26.57 8.16
C GLU A 110 -0.85 27.15 7.58
N ASN A 111 -1.26 26.71 6.39
CA ASN A 111 -2.52 27.08 5.73
C ASN A 111 -3.75 26.32 6.26
N GLY A 112 -3.61 25.52 7.32
CA GLY A 112 -4.70 24.79 7.96
C GLY A 112 -5.08 23.46 7.29
N ILE A 113 -4.37 23.02 6.25
CA ILE A 113 -4.61 21.73 5.61
C ILE A 113 -4.12 20.60 6.52
N TYR A 114 -5.02 19.69 6.89
CA TYR A 114 -4.66 18.46 7.59
C TYR A 114 -3.99 17.50 6.62
N TRP A 115 -2.91 16.86 7.05
CA TRP A 115 -2.26 15.80 6.30
C TRP A 115 -2.01 14.57 7.17
N GLN A 116 -2.02 13.40 6.54
CA GLN A 116 -1.65 12.13 7.14
C GLN A 116 -0.84 11.32 6.14
N GLU A 117 0.37 10.91 6.52
CA GLU A 117 1.26 10.06 5.71
C GLU A 117 1.53 8.75 6.44
N CYS A 118 1.18 7.63 5.82
CA CYS A 118 1.46 6.29 6.33
C CYS A 118 2.47 5.58 5.42
N SER A 119 3.48 4.95 6.01
CA SER A 119 4.50 4.16 5.31
C SER A 119 4.42 2.68 5.71
N CYS A 120 4.69 1.78 4.77
CA CYS A 120 4.78 0.34 5.02
C CYS A 120 5.73 -0.33 4.02
N SER A 121 6.23 -1.53 4.36
CA SER A 121 7.30 -2.23 3.62
C SER A 121 6.87 -3.57 3.02
N GLU A 122 5.56 -3.84 2.95
CA GLU A 122 4.99 -5.05 2.37
C GLU A 122 4.37 -4.74 1.01
N ASP A 123 4.27 -5.73 0.12
CA ASP A 123 3.63 -5.56 -1.17
C ASP A 123 2.17 -5.10 -1.03
N SER A 124 1.81 -4.06 -1.77
CA SER A 124 0.45 -3.52 -1.87
C SER A 124 -0.14 -3.11 -0.50
N CYS A 125 0.70 -2.89 0.51
CA CYS A 125 0.28 -2.55 1.87
C CYS A 125 -0.34 -1.16 1.97
N ASN A 126 0.02 -0.25 1.05
CA ASN A 126 -0.60 1.06 0.92
C ASN A 126 -1.97 0.98 0.23
N GLY A 127 -2.71 -0.13 0.31
CA GLY A 127 -4.08 -0.28 -0.18
C GLY A 127 -5.13 0.25 0.81
N ALA A 128 -6.38 -0.17 0.64
CA ALA A 128 -7.37 -0.09 1.73
C ALA A 128 -7.36 -1.39 2.54
N PRO A 129 -7.51 -1.34 3.87
CA PRO A 129 -7.68 -2.55 4.66
C PRO A 129 -8.95 -3.27 4.19
N THR A 130 -8.79 -4.50 3.73
CA THR A 130 -9.90 -5.43 3.56
C THR A 130 -10.09 -6.11 4.89
N PHE A 131 -11.02 -5.62 5.72
CA PHE A 131 -11.49 -6.40 6.86
C PHE A 131 -12.20 -7.64 6.32
N SER A 132 -11.47 -8.73 6.08
CA SER A 132 -12.06 -10.04 5.80
C SER A 132 -12.51 -10.66 7.13
N SER A 133 -13.48 -10.01 7.77
CA SER A 133 -14.05 -10.40 9.07
C SER A 133 -14.64 -11.82 9.08
N LEU A 134 -14.86 -12.44 7.93
CA LEU A 134 -15.43 -13.78 7.83
C LEU A 134 -14.46 -14.88 8.29
N SER A 135 -13.17 -14.76 7.95
CA SER A 135 -12.19 -15.83 8.22
C SER A 135 -11.94 -15.99 9.72
N THR A 136 -11.78 -14.87 10.44
CA THR A 136 -11.61 -14.85 11.90
C THR A 136 -12.81 -15.41 12.66
N ILE A 137 -14.03 -15.15 12.18
CA ILE A 137 -15.24 -15.71 12.80
C ILE A 137 -15.26 -17.24 12.64
N THR A 138 -14.90 -17.77 11.46
CA THR A 138 -14.89 -19.22 11.24
C THR A 138 -13.90 -19.97 12.13
N PHE A 139 -12.70 -19.42 12.36
CA PHE A 139 -11.70 -20.04 13.24
C PHE A 139 -12.12 -20.03 14.71
N VAL A 140 -12.76 -18.95 15.18
CA VAL A 140 -13.27 -18.86 16.56
C VAL A 140 -14.46 -19.80 16.77
N THR A 141 -15.38 -19.91 15.80
CA THR A 141 -16.50 -20.85 15.93
C THR A 141 -16.04 -22.31 15.92
N LEU A 142 -15.03 -22.64 15.12
CA LEU A 142 -14.51 -24.00 15.03
C LEU A 142 -13.74 -24.39 16.29
N SER A 143 -12.95 -23.48 16.87
CA SER A 143 -12.21 -23.74 18.11
C SER A 143 -13.14 -23.91 19.31
N VAL A 144 -14.24 -23.15 19.38
CA VAL A 144 -15.28 -23.30 20.42
C VAL A 144 -16.03 -24.63 20.25
N LEU A 145 -16.40 -25.00 19.03
CA LEU A 145 -17.06 -26.30 18.77
C LEU A 145 -16.16 -27.49 19.13
N LEU A 146 -14.87 -27.43 18.75
CA LEU A 146 -13.90 -28.47 19.11
C LEU A 146 -13.72 -28.58 20.62
N SER A 147 -13.59 -27.45 21.33
CA SER A 147 -13.44 -27.48 22.80
C SER A 147 -14.68 -28.04 23.50
N ILE A 148 -15.90 -27.79 23.00
CA ILE A 148 -17.14 -28.40 23.52
C ILE A 148 -17.19 -29.92 23.23
N LEU A 149 -16.70 -30.36 22.06
CA LEU A 149 -16.66 -31.78 21.69
C LEU A 149 -15.59 -32.58 22.45
N PHE A 150 -14.48 -31.96 22.85
CA PHE A 150 -13.40 -32.59 23.62
C PHE A 150 -13.56 -32.48 25.15
N THR A 151 -14.51 -31.68 25.66
CA THR A 151 -14.85 -31.59 27.10
C THR A 151 -16.07 -32.42 27.51
N ARG A 152 -16.69 -33.12 26.56
CA ARG A 152 -17.63 -34.23 26.81
C ARG A 152 -16.91 -35.56 26.67
#